data_AF-A0A257JLT6-F1
#
_entry.id   AF-A0A257JLT6-F1
#
_cell.length_a   1.000
_cell.length_b   1.000
_cell.length_c   1.000
_cell.angle_alpha   90.00
_cell.angle_beta   90.00
_cell.angle_gamma   90.00
#
_symmetry.space_group_name_H-M   'P 1'
#
loop_
_entity.id
_entity.type
_entity.pdbx_description
1 polymer ?
#
loop_
_entity_poly.entity_id
_entity_poly.type
_entity_poly.pdbx_seq_one_letter_code
_entity_poly.pdbx_strand_id
1 'polypeptide(L)'
;MYGLGFFSKHTTERGLMAGVVAGFAIIWFVATQTQIAWPWYCLIGGAATVIVGWTASRILDGKQANWSPYSVPGQQARFAAEGRPLRDGNWNTMPGAIDKQSLWLLVYLFATLIALALFEYLV
;
A
#
# COMPACT_ATOMS: atom_id res chain seq x y z
N MET A 1 2.40 -2.33 5.31
CA MET A 1 1.32 -2.60 6.28
C MET A 1 0.08 -1.75 6.05
N TYR A 2 0.19 -0.42 5.98
CA TYR A 2 -0.93 0.49 5.67
C TYR A 2 -1.76 0.04 4.45
N GLY A 3 -1.10 -0.41 3.38
CA GLY A 3 -1.80 -0.93 2.20
C GLY A 3 -2.74 -2.11 2.49
N LEU A 4 -2.39 -3.01 3.42
CA LEU A 4 -3.30 -4.11 3.79
C LEU A 4 -4.54 -3.57 4.51
N GLY A 5 -4.39 -2.63 5.46
CA GLY A 5 -5.54 -2.05 6.15
C GLY A 5 -6.49 -1.30 5.21
N PHE A 6 -5.95 -0.62 4.21
CA PHE A 6 -6.74 0.18 3.27
C PHE A 6 -7.37 -0.64 2.13
N PHE A 7 -6.71 -1.71 1.68
CA PHE A 7 -7.08 -2.44 0.45
C PHE A 7 -7.43 -3.92 0.67
N SER A 8 -7.20 -4.49 1.86
CA SER A 8 -7.57 -5.88 2.17
C SER A 8 -8.81 -5.93 3.06
N LYS A 9 -9.85 -6.60 2.57
CA LYS A 9 -11.07 -6.88 3.34
C LYS A 9 -10.82 -7.77 4.55
N HIS A 10 -9.81 -8.63 4.48
CA HIS A 10 -9.64 -9.74 5.42
C HIS A 10 -8.56 -9.50 6.46
N THR A 11 -7.88 -8.36 6.40
CA THR A 11 -6.81 -8.05 7.36
C THR A 11 -7.43 -7.56 8.66
N THR A 12 -7.03 -8.18 9.77
CA THR A 12 -7.47 -7.82 11.12
C THR A 12 -6.31 -7.27 11.93
N GLU A 13 -6.60 -6.59 13.04
CA GLU A 13 -5.56 -6.04 13.92
C GLU A 13 -4.65 -7.13 14.48
N ARG A 14 -5.22 -8.27 14.89
CA ARG A 14 -4.48 -9.41 15.44
C ARG A 14 -3.56 -10.04 14.41
N GLY A 15 -4.07 -10.27 13.19
CA GLY A 15 -3.25 -10.78 12.10
C GLY A 15 -2.17 -9.79 11.70
N LEU A 16 -2.47 -8.49 11.68
CA LEU A 16 -1.49 -7.43 11.43
C LEU A 16 -0.35 -7.51 12.46
N MET A 17 -0.66 -7.58 13.76
CA MET A 17 0.37 -7.71 14.80
C MET A 17 1.26 -8.95 14.61
N ALA A 18 0.66 -10.09 14.26
CA ALA A 18 1.42 -11.31 13.95
C ALA A 18 2.38 -11.09 12.76
N GLY A 19 1.92 -10.39 11.72
CA GLY A 19 2.74 -9.99 10.57
C GLY A 19 3.93 -9.11 10.96
N VAL A 20 3.74 -8.13 11.86
CA VAL A 20 4.82 -7.24 12.34
C VAL A 20 5.90 -8.06 13.02
N VAL A 21 5.51 -8.90 13.99
CA VAL A 21 6.44 -9.71 14.78
C VAL A 21 7.22 -10.66 13.87
N ALA A 22 6.55 -11.33 12.93
CA ALA A 22 7.20 -12.21 11.97
C ALA A 22 8.15 -11.47 11.03
N GLY A 23 7.78 -10.26 10.57
CA GLY A 23 8.62 -9.42 9.73
C GLY A 23 9.94 -9.05 10.40
N PHE A 24 9.89 -8.64 11.68
CA PHE A 24 11.09 -8.36 12.46
C PHE A 24 11.95 -9.62 12.68
N ALA A 25 11.34 -10.76 13.01
CA ALA A 25 12.06 -12.01 13.19
C ALA A 25 12.78 -12.46 11.91
N ILE A 26 12.13 -12.33 10.75
CA ILE A 26 12.71 -12.70 9.45
C ILE A 26 13.84 -11.74 9.08
N ILE A 27 13.67 -10.42 9.25
CA ILE A 27 14.76 -9.47 8.99
C ILE A 27 15.95 -9.74 9.91
N TRP A 28 15.72 -10.01 11.21
CA TRP A 28 16.79 -10.37 12.14
C TRP A 28 17.57 -11.58 11.63
N PHE A 29 16.86 -12.65 11.24
CA PHE A 29 17.48 -13.86 10.72
C PHE A 29 18.30 -13.56 9.45
N VAL A 30 17.71 -12.84 8.50
CA VAL A 30 18.39 -12.47 7.24
C VAL A 30 19.63 -11.63 7.52
N ALA A 31 19.55 -10.64 8.40
CA ALA A 31 20.66 -9.74 8.70
C ALA A 31 21.82 -10.43 9.44
N THR A 32 21.57 -11.50 10.19
CA THR A 32 22.60 -12.17 10.99
C THR A 32 23.12 -13.46 10.37
N GLN A 33 22.30 -14.16 9.57
CA GLN A 33 22.62 -15.50 9.05
C GLN A 33 22.87 -15.51 7.53
N THR A 34 22.66 -14.40 6.83
CA THR A 34 22.80 -14.36 5.36
C THR A 34 23.69 -13.20 4.92
N GLN A 35 24.27 -13.33 3.72
CA GLN A 35 25.08 -12.29 3.07
C GLN A 35 24.25 -11.44 2.10
N ILE A 36 22.95 -11.29 2.37
CA ILE A 36 22.06 -10.49 1.53
C ILE A 36 22.35 -9.00 1.76
N ALA A 37 22.48 -8.24 0.68
CA ALA A 37 22.68 -6.80 0.76
C ALA A 37 21.48 -6.10 1.40
N TRP A 38 21.78 -5.10 2.23
CA TRP A 38 20.79 -4.36 3.04
C TRP A 38 19.56 -3.82 2.29
N PRO A 39 19.61 -3.39 1.00
CA PRO A 39 18.43 -2.85 0.32
C PRO A 39 17.30 -3.88 0.17
N TRP A 40 17.66 -5.17 0.13
CA TRP A 40 16.69 -6.26 0.00
C TRP A 40 15.93 -6.53 1.29
N TYR A 41 16.39 -6.04 2.45
CA TYR A 41 15.72 -6.26 3.73
C TYR A 41 14.33 -5.63 3.75
N CYS A 42 14.16 -4.47 3.10
CA CYS A 42 12.87 -3.81 2.94
C CYS A 42 11.88 -4.66 2.16
N LEU A 43 12.33 -5.27 1.05
CA LEU A 43 11.49 -6.16 0.24
C LEU A 43 11.13 -7.43 1.02
N ILE A 44 12.12 -8.09 1.62
CA ILE A 44 11.94 -9.35 2.33
C ILE A 44 11.04 -9.16 3.54
N GLY A 45 11.36 -8.19 4.40
CA GLY A 45 10.57 -7.87 5.59
C GLY A 45 9.15 -7.42 5.22
N GLY A 46 9.02 -6.55 4.22
CA GLY A 46 7.72 -6.08 3.73
C GLY A 46 6.85 -7.23 3.21
N ALA A 47 7.41 -8.12 2.39
CA ALA A 47 6.72 -9.27 1.84
C ALA A 47 6.32 -10.27 2.93
N ALA A 48 7.26 -10.64 3.81
CA ALA A 48 7.01 -11.53 4.94
C ALA A 48 5.88 -11.01 5.83
N THR A 49 5.95 -9.72 6.17
CA THR A 49 4.95 -9.03 6.98
C THR A 49 3.57 -9.08 6.34
N VAL A 50 3.49 -8.86 5.02
CA VAL A 50 2.23 -8.87 4.27
C VAL A 50 1.64 -10.28 4.21
N ILE A 51 2.47 -11.28 3.87
CA ILE A 51 2.04 -12.67 3.73
C ILE A 51 1.56 -13.20 5.07
N VAL A 52 2.38 -13.11 6.12
CA VAL A 52 2.04 -13.60 7.46
C VAL A 52 0.86 -12.83 8.02
N GLY A 53 0.83 -11.50 7.87
CA GLY A 53 -0.27 -10.71 8.39
C GLY A 53 -1.61 -11.08 7.77
N TRP A 54 -1.64 -11.32 6.46
CA TRP A 54 -2.84 -11.73 5.74
C TRP A 54 -3.27 -13.17 6.07
N THR A 55 -2.33 -14.13 6.12
CA THR A 55 -2.64 -15.52 6.48
C THR A 55 -3.10 -15.62 7.94
N ALA A 56 -2.41 -14.97 8.87
CA ALA A 56 -2.80 -14.94 10.28
C ALA A 56 -4.18 -14.31 10.47
N SER A 57 -4.50 -13.22 9.76
CA SER A 57 -5.84 -12.61 9.84
C SER A 57 -6.94 -13.60 9.42
N ARG A 58 -6.68 -14.39 8.37
CA ARG A 58 -7.61 -15.42 7.87
C ARG A 58 -7.75 -16.60 8.82
N ILE A 59 -6.68 -17.02 9.47
CA ILE A 59 -6.66 -18.17 10.39
C ILE A 59 -7.31 -17.78 11.74
N LEU A 60 -6.97 -16.61 12.27
CA LEU A 60 -7.39 -16.19 13.61
C LEU A 60 -8.83 -15.69 13.64
N ASP A 61 -9.22 -14.89 12.65
CA ASP A 61 -10.50 -14.17 12.67
C ASP A 61 -11.41 -14.54 11.49
N GLY A 62 -10.96 -15.45 10.62
CA GLY A 62 -11.78 -15.98 9.52
C GLY A 62 -11.96 -15.03 8.34
N LYS A 63 -12.89 -15.40 7.45
CA LYS A 63 -13.22 -14.60 6.26
C LYS A 63 -14.14 -13.46 6.64
N GLN A 64 -13.59 -12.25 6.69
CA GLN A 64 -14.37 -11.04 6.94
C GLN A 64 -15.42 -10.77 5.84
N ALA A 65 -16.66 -10.53 6.25
CA ALA A 65 -17.81 -10.28 5.37
C ALA A 65 -18.00 -8.79 5.02
N ASN A 66 -17.55 -7.89 5.89
CA ASN A 66 -17.67 -6.44 5.71
C ASN A 66 -16.29 -5.79 5.55
N TRP A 67 -16.25 -4.65 4.86
CA TRP A 67 -15.06 -3.83 4.79
C TRP A 67 -14.92 -3.00 6.07
N SER A 68 -13.68 -2.74 6.50
CA SER A 68 -13.44 -1.79 7.58
C SER A 68 -13.94 -0.39 7.18
N PRO A 69 -14.60 0.37 8.08
CA PRO A 69 -14.99 1.75 7.82
C PRO A 69 -13.83 2.68 7.45
N TYR A 70 -12.61 2.31 7.84
CA TYR A 70 -11.38 3.07 7.56
C TYR A 70 -10.64 2.59 6.30
N SER A 71 -11.15 1.55 5.60
CA SER A 71 -10.62 1.13 4.31
C SER A 71 -11.08 2.08 3.19
N VAL A 72 -10.39 2.10 2.04
CA VAL A 72 -10.81 2.94 0.91
C VAL A 72 -12.25 2.62 0.46
N PRO A 73 -12.65 1.34 0.26
CA PRO A 73 -14.04 1.02 -0.07
C PRO A 73 -15.04 1.39 1.05
N GLY A 74 -14.64 1.23 2.31
CA GLY A 74 -15.48 1.61 3.46
C GLY A 74 -15.72 3.12 3.55
N GLN A 75 -14.67 3.91 3.30
CA GLN A 75 -14.77 5.37 3.25
C GLN A 75 -15.59 5.85 2.05
N GLN A 76 -15.44 5.22 0.88
CA GLN A 76 -16.27 5.51 -0.29
C GLN A 76 -17.75 5.22 -0.03
N ALA A 77 -18.07 4.09 0.60
CA ALA A 77 -19.45 3.75 0.97
C ALA A 77 -20.04 4.75 1.96
N ARG A 78 -19.26 5.16 2.96
CA ARG A 78 -19.65 6.20 3.92
C ARG A 78 -19.85 7.56 3.24
N PHE A 79 -18.95 7.95 2.34
CA PHE A 79 -19.05 9.19 1.57
C PHE A 79 -20.31 9.23 0.71
N ALA A 80 -20.66 8.10 0.08
CA ALA A 80 -21.90 7.95 -0.68
C ALA A 80 -23.15 8.03 0.20
N ALA A 81 -23.13 7.41 1.39
CA ALA A 81 -24.23 7.48 2.35
C ALA A 81 -24.45 8.89 2.92
N GLU A 82 -23.37 9.66 3.12
CA GLU A 82 -23.43 11.04 3.62
C GLU A 82 -23.83 12.07 2.53
N GLY A 83 -23.95 11.66 1.26
CA GLY A 83 -24.39 12.53 0.16
C GLY A 83 -23.45 13.71 -0.12
N ARG A 84 -22.16 13.57 0.23
CA ARG A 84 -21.17 14.65 0.08
C ARG A 84 -20.91 14.97 -1.40
N PRO A 85 -20.59 16.23 -1.74
CA PRO A 85 -20.28 16.61 -3.11
C PRO A 85 -19.05 15.84 -3.57
N LEU A 86 -19.15 15.13 -4.70
CA LEU A 86 -18.08 14.31 -5.29
C LEU A 86 -16.92 15.11 -5.88
N ARG A 87 -17.09 16.42 -6.06
CA ARG A 87 -16.07 17.30 -6.61
C ARG A 87 -16.10 18.62 -5.88
N ASP A 88 -14.93 19.14 -5.57
CA ASP A 88 -14.73 20.52 -5.13
C ASP A 88 -13.93 21.24 -6.22
N GLY A 89 -14.66 22.00 -7.06
CA GLY A 89 -14.15 22.55 -8.30
C GLY A 89 -13.58 21.48 -9.23
N ASN A 90 -12.26 21.52 -9.41
CA ASN A 90 -11.52 20.64 -10.32
C ASN A 90 -10.95 19.39 -9.65
N TRP A 91 -11.11 19.24 -8.33
CA TRP A 91 -10.56 18.17 -7.52
C TRP A 91 -11.65 17.20 -7.07
N ASN A 92 -11.29 15.92 -6.95
CA ASN A 92 -12.16 14.89 -6.44
C ASN A 92 -12.05 14.82 -4.92
N THR A 93 -13.19 14.82 -4.25
CA THR A 93 -13.30 14.73 -2.79
C THR A 93 -13.45 13.29 -2.32
N MET A 94 -13.71 12.35 -3.23
CA MET A 94 -13.88 10.94 -2.92
C MET A 94 -12.53 10.29 -2.57
N PRO A 95 -12.41 9.65 -1.39
CA PRO A 95 -11.20 8.92 -1.01
C PRO A 95 -10.83 7.83 -2.02
N GLY A 96 -9.56 7.82 -2.44
CA GLY A 96 -9.02 6.84 -3.39
C GLY A 96 -9.33 7.13 -4.86
N ALA A 97 -10.00 8.23 -5.18
CA ALA A 97 -10.18 8.63 -6.56
C ALA A 97 -8.95 9.36 -7.11
N ILE A 98 -8.64 9.14 -8.39
CA ILE A 98 -7.50 9.77 -9.05
C ILE A 98 -7.99 10.97 -9.86
N ASP A 99 -7.41 12.15 -9.58
CA ASP A 99 -7.69 13.34 -10.37
C ASP A 99 -7.07 13.28 -11.76
N LYS A 100 -7.77 13.82 -12.75
CA LYS A 100 -7.28 13.87 -14.14
C LYS A 100 -5.96 14.66 -14.23
N GLN A 101 -5.81 15.66 -13.37
CA GLN A 101 -4.62 16.50 -13.25
C GLN A 101 -3.41 15.70 -12.78
N SER A 102 -3.61 14.69 -11.91
CA SER A 102 -2.53 13.83 -11.44
C SER A 102 -1.88 13.02 -12.56
N LEU A 103 -2.54 12.84 -13.71
CA LEU A 103 -1.93 12.21 -14.89
C LEU A 103 -0.77 13.03 -15.46
N TRP A 104 -0.73 14.34 -15.24
CA TRP A 104 0.42 15.17 -15.62
C TRP A 104 1.70 14.77 -14.89
N LEU A 105 1.60 14.17 -13.70
CA LEU A 105 2.77 13.66 -12.98
C LEU A 105 3.44 12.50 -13.73
N LEU A 106 2.65 11.66 -14.41
CA LEU A 106 3.21 10.59 -15.26
C LEU A 106 3.89 11.19 -16.48
N VAL A 107 3.28 12.19 -17.12
CA VAL A 107 3.89 12.91 -18.24
C VAL A 107 5.21 13.55 -17.81
N TYR A 108 5.23 14.22 -16.65
CA TYR A 108 6.43 14.79 -16.07
C TYR A 108 7.51 13.73 -15.81
N LEU A 109 7.15 12.59 -15.22
CA LEU A 109 8.08 11.48 -14.99
C LEU A 109 8.74 11.02 -16.30
N PHE A 110 7.94 10.72 -17.33
CA PHE A 110 8.49 10.28 -18.62
C PHE A 110 9.32 11.37 -19.30
N ALA A 111 8.89 12.64 -19.23
CA ALA A 111 9.65 13.76 -19.77
C ALA A 111 11.03 13.89 -19.09
N THR A 112 11.09 13.73 -17.76
CA THR A 112 12.37 13.76 -17.03
C THR A 112 13.29 12.59 -17.39
N LEU A 113 12.76 11.38 -17.54
CA LEU A 113 13.53 10.21 -17.97
C LEU A 113 14.09 10.39 -19.39
N ILE A 114 13.26 10.91 -20.31
CA ILE A 114 13.70 11.22 -21.69
C ILE A 114 14.77 12.31 -21.68
N ALA A 115 14.57 13.39 -20.93
CA ALA A 115 15.54 14.47 -20.82
C ALA A 115 16.89 13.97 -20.29
N LEU A 116 16.88 13.09 -19.27
CA LEU A 116 18.09 12.49 -18.71
C LEU A 116 18.81 11.62 -19.75
N ALA A 117 18.07 10.76 -20.47
CA ALA A 117 18.64 9.91 -21.52
C ALA A 117 19.23 10.72 -22.68
N LEU A 118 18.57 11.81 -23.07
CA LEU A 118 19.09 12.74 -24.09
C LEU A 118 20.35 13.46 -23.60
N PHE A 119 20.39 13.87 -22.34
CA PHE A 119 21.56 14.51 -21.76
C PHE A 119 22.77 13.58 -21.75
N GLU A 120 22.59 12.31 -21.37
CA GLU A 120 23.65 11.28 -21.43
C GLU A 120 24.11 11.01 -22.87
N TYR A 121 23.22 11.06 -23.86
CA TYR A 121 23.60 10.88 -25.26
C TYR A 121 24.39 12.07 -25.83
N LEU A 122 24.16 13.29 -25.31
CA LEU A 122 24.72 14.53 -25.84
C LEU A 122 26.04 14.96 -25.17
N VAL A 123 26.39 14.39 -24.02
CA VAL A 123 27.61 14.69 -23.24
C VAL A 123 28.57 13.50 -23.28
#